data_AF-A0A2H0RQY0-F1
#
_entry.id   AF-A0A2H0RQY0-F1
#
_cell.length_a   1.000
_cell.length_b   1.000
_cell.length_c   1.000
_cell.angle_alpha   90.00
_cell.angle_beta   90.00
_cell.angle_gamma   90.00
#
_symmetry.space_group_name_H-M   'P 1'
#
loop_
_entity.id
_entity.type
_entity.pdbx_description
1 polymer ?
#
loop_
_entity_poly.entity_id
_entity_poly.type
_entity_poly.pdbx_seq_one_letter_code
_entity_poly.pdbx_strand_id
1 'polypeptide(L)'
;MASHPLILTKDEITLFLKLSKGLREGWVTEEETLPIDDTMRKFSIRVALMHLVDPRFKEFQGKIKNAKTEKDAVAALRDVDFSTVDTHDIQEILFAMGPVLMGHMLEEYLKITKDDGMVKQVAALSLIRHSILVTQAKPAKKK
;
A
#
# COMPACT_ATOMS: atom_id res chain seq x y z
N MET A 1 -0.87 -20.35 -10.28
CA MET A 1 -0.60 -19.20 -11.16
C MET A 1 -1.15 -17.97 -10.47
N ALA A 2 -0.35 -16.90 -10.30
CA ALA A 2 -0.86 -15.65 -9.75
C ALA A 2 -1.97 -15.13 -10.68
N SER A 3 -3.16 -14.86 -10.13
CA SER A 3 -4.33 -14.46 -10.92
C SER A 3 -4.27 -13.01 -11.42
N HIS A 4 -3.33 -12.20 -10.90
CA HIS A 4 -3.20 -10.77 -11.20
C HIS A 4 -1.71 -10.37 -11.30
N PRO A 5 -1.34 -9.46 -12.21
CA PRO A 5 0.02 -8.94 -12.32
C PRO A 5 0.41 -8.08 -11.09
N LEU A 6 1.71 -8.00 -10.82
CA LEU A 6 2.29 -7.05 -9.87
C LEU A 6 2.30 -5.66 -10.52
N ILE A 7 1.44 -4.75 -10.05
CA ILE A 7 1.30 -3.39 -10.61
C ILE A 7 2.26 -2.45 -9.89
N LEU A 8 3.45 -2.27 -10.44
CA LEU A 8 4.60 -1.66 -9.76
C LEU A 8 5.10 -0.42 -10.51
N THR A 9 5.60 0.58 -9.79
CA THR A 9 6.31 1.69 -10.44
C THR A 9 7.62 1.19 -11.05
N LYS A 10 8.23 1.97 -11.93
CA LYS A 10 9.53 1.61 -12.55
C LYS A 10 10.63 1.30 -11.52
N ASP A 11 10.67 2.06 -10.43
CA ASP A 11 11.66 1.87 -9.36
C ASP A 11 11.36 0.58 -8.57
N GLU A 12 10.08 0.30 -8.30
CA GLU A 12 9.65 -0.94 -7.66
C GLU A 12 9.88 -2.18 -8.53
N ILE A 13 9.68 -2.08 -9.85
CA ILE A 13 10.05 -3.15 -10.79
C ILE A 13 11.55 -3.42 -10.68
N THR A 14 12.37 -2.37 -10.62
CA THR A 14 13.82 -2.51 -10.44
C THR A 14 14.17 -3.20 -9.12
N LEU A 15 13.45 -2.94 -8.04
CA LEU A 15 13.60 -3.66 -6.77
C LEU A 15 13.15 -5.13 -6.89
N PHE A 16 12.01 -5.39 -7.51
CA PHE A 16 11.49 -6.74 -7.74
C PHE A 16 12.46 -7.60 -8.56
N LEU A 17 13.08 -7.04 -9.60
CA LEU A 17 14.04 -7.74 -10.44
C LEU A 17 15.33 -8.13 -9.70
N LYS A 18 15.65 -7.48 -8.57
CA LYS A 18 16.78 -7.86 -7.70
C LYS A 18 16.48 -9.06 -6.81
N LEU A 19 15.22 -9.50 -6.71
CA LEU A 19 14.86 -10.70 -5.95
C LEU A 19 15.43 -11.97 -6.60
N SER A 20 15.58 -13.02 -5.80
CA SER A 20 16.05 -14.31 -6.27
C SER A 20 15.12 -14.86 -7.37
N LYS A 21 15.67 -15.66 -8.29
CA LYS A 21 14.90 -16.17 -9.44
C LYS A 21 13.64 -16.93 -9.02
N GLY A 22 13.72 -17.72 -7.94
CA GLY A 22 12.58 -18.48 -7.42
C GLY A 22 11.41 -17.59 -6.99
N LEU A 23 11.69 -16.45 -6.34
CA LEU A 23 10.65 -15.51 -5.90
C LEU A 23 9.99 -14.76 -7.07
N ARG A 24 10.68 -14.67 -8.21
CA ARG A 24 10.17 -14.02 -9.43
C ARG A 24 9.40 -14.97 -10.34
N GLU A 25 9.57 -16.27 -10.16
CA GLU A 25 9.02 -17.27 -11.05
C GLU A 25 7.49 -17.29 -10.97
N GLY A 26 6.83 -17.29 -12.13
CA GLY A 26 5.36 -17.29 -12.22
C GLY A 26 4.68 -15.95 -11.94
N TRP A 27 5.44 -14.88 -11.73
CA TRP A 27 4.94 -13.51 -11.57
C TRP A 27 5.20 -12.67 -12.82
N VAL A 28 4.21 -11.86 -13.19
CA VAL A 28 4.31 -10.86 -14.26
C VAL A 28 4.19 -9.48 -13.61
N THR A 29 5.01 -8.54 -14.05
CA THR A 29 4.95 -7.14 -13.61
C THR A 29 4.29 -6.28 -14.67
N GLU A 30 3.43 -5.36 -14.25
CA GLU A 30 2.86 -4.28 -15.06
C GLU A 30 3.31 -2.94 -14.48
N GLU A 31 3.62 -1.97 -15.34
CA GLU A 31 4.05 -0.66 -14.89
C GLU A 31 2.85 0.18 -14.43
N GLU A 32 2.89 0.67 -13.20
CA GLU A 32 1.94 1.66 -12.69
C GLU A 32 2.24 3.02 -13.34
N THR A 33 1.34 3.47 -14.20
CA THR A 33 1.46 4.71 -14.96
C THR A 33 0.45 5.78 -14.55
N LEU A 34 -0.48 5.45 -13.64
CA LEU A 34 -1.47 6.41 -13.16
C LEU A 34 -0.80 7.49 -12.30
N PRO A 35 -1.19 8.76 -12.47
CA PRO A 35 -0.64 9.83 -11.68
C PRO A 35 -1.07 9.71 -10.22
N ILE A 36 -0.10 9.83 -9.31
CA ILE A 36 -0.35 9.88 -7.87
C ILE A 36 -0.64 11.34 -7.49
N ASP A 37 -1.90 11.64 -7.19
CA ASP A 37 -2.31 12.90 -6.57
C ASP A 37 -2.75 12.64 -5.12
N ASP A 38 -1.76 12.39 -4.27
CA ASP A 38 -1.96 12.25 -2.83
C ASP A 38 -1.07 13.24 -2.07
N THR A 39 -1.63 13.80 -1.00
CA THR A 39 -0.96 14.85 -0.23
C THR A 39 -1.13 14.55 1.26
N MET A 40 -0.24 15.07 2.09
CA MET A 40 -0.40 14.96 3.55
C MET A 40 -1.74 15.51 4.04
N ARG A 41 -2.30 16.53 3.38
CA ARG A 41 -3.66 17.02 3.70
C ARG A 41 -4.74 15.96 3.42
N LYS A 42 -4.70 15.32 2.24
CA LYS A 42 -5.66 14.25 1.89
C LYS A 42 -5.51 13.05 2.82
N PHE A 43 -4.27 12.68 3.14
CA PHE A 43 -3.96 11.66 4.13
C PHE A 43 -4.56 11.97 5.51
N SER A 44 -4.28 13.15 6.08
CA SER A 44 -4.83 13.55 7.38
C SER A 44 -6.37 13.55 7.40
N ILE A 45 -7.01 13.93 6.29
CA ILE A 45 -8.47 13.85 6.16
C ILE A 45 -8.94 12.39 6.22
N ARG A 46 -8.33 11.46 5.45
CA ARG A 46 -8.72 10.05 5.48
C ARG A 46 -8.52 9.43 6.86
N VAL A 47 -7.41 9.76 7.54
CA VAL A 47 -7.13 9.30 8.92
C VAL A 47 -8.17 9.83 9.92
N ALA A 48 -8.63 11.06 9.75
CA ALA A 48 -9.66 11.66 10.61
C ALA A 48 -11.04 11.03 10.39
N LEU A 49 -11.32 10.55 9.18
CA LEU A 49 -12.56 9.89 8.77
C LEU A 49 -12.53 8.36 8.95
N MET A 50 -11.40 7.80 9.37
CA MET A 50 -11.22 6.36 9.55
C MET A 50 -12.02 5.86 10.76
N HIS A 51 -12.80 4.80 10.57
CA HIS A 51 -13.70 4.25 11.59
C HIS A 51 -13.19 2.89 12.05
N LEU A 52 -12.33 2.89 13.07
CA LEU A 52 -11.75 1.66 13.62
C LEU A 52 -12.61 1.10 14.76
N VAL A 53 -12.93 -0.19 14.66
CA VAL A 53 -13.69 -0.93 15.67
C VAL A 53 -12.77 -1.40 16.79
N ASP A 54 -11.59 -1.91 16.44
CA ASP A 54 -10.66 -2.49 17.41
C ASP A 54 -9.91 -1.39 18.19
N PRO A 55 -10.00 -1.40 19.54
CA PRO A 55 -9.37 -0.40 20.39
C PRO A 55 -7.83 -0.37 20.27
N ARG A 56 -7.18 -1.46 19.85
CA ARG A 56 -5.72 -1.51 19.60
C ARG A 56 -5.30 -0.53 18.51
N PHE A 57 -6.19 -0.22 17.57
CA PHE A 57 -5.92 0.70 16.47
C PHE A 57 -6.22 2.15 16.79
N LYS A 58 -6.80 2.45 17.96
CA LYS A 58 -6.94 3.83 18.44
C LYS A 58 -5.59 4.47 18.74
N GLU A 59 -4.65 3.69 19.28
CA GLU A 59 -3.28 4.15 19.50
C GLU A 59 -2.58 4.44 18.17
N PHE A 60 -2.79 3.58 17.17
CA PHE A 60 -2.32 3.78 15.80
C PHE A 60 -2.88 5.07 15.18
N GLN A 61 -4.18 5.31 15.29
CA GLN A 61 -4.80 6.56 14.82
C GLN A 61 -4.20 7.78 15.52
N GLY A 62 -3.87 7.68 16.81
CA GLY A 62 -3.16 8.71 17.57
C GLY A 62 -1.74 8.96 17.06
N LYS A 63 -0.96 7.89 16.81
CA LYS A 63 0.40 7.99 16.27
C LYS A 63 0.41 8.63 14.88
N ILE A 64 -0.50 8.22 14.01
CA ILE A 64 -0.61 8.76 12.65
C ILE A 64 -1.12 10.21 12.65
N LYS A 65 -2.07 10.58 13.50
CA LYS A 65 -2.54 11.98 13.60
C LYS A 65 -1.41 12.95 13.94
N ASN A 66 -0.38 12.48 14.63
CA ASN A 66 0.79 13.27 15.02
C ASN A 66 1.97 13.17 14.04
N ALA A 67 1.85 12.35 12.99
CA ALA A 67 2.90 12.21 11.97
C ALA A 67 3.05 13.52 11.19
N LYS A 68 4.29 14.04 11.13
CA LYS A 68 4.60 15.29 10.41
C LYS A 68 5.07 15.02 8.99
N THR A 69 5.52 13.79 8.73
CA THR A 69 6.02 13.34 7.43
C THR A 69 5.42 12.00 7.05
N GLU A 70 5.44 11.69 5.75
CA GLU A 70 5.01 10.38 5.23
C GLU A 70 5.81 9.24 5.85
N LYS A 71 7.12 9.46 6.06
CA LYS A 71 8.02 8.48 6.67
C LYS A 71 7.63 8.17 8.12
N ASP A 72 7.22 9.18 8.90
CA ASP A 72 6.75 8.97 10.28
C ASP A 72 5.46 8.14 10.28
N ALA A 73 4.57 8.39 9.32
CA ALA A 73 3.32 7.66 9.19
C ALA A 73 3.56 6.19 8.74
N VAL A 74 4.50 5.94 7.83
CA VAL A 74 4.93 4.58 7.46
C VAL A 74 5.58 3.86 8.65
N ALA A 75 6.39 4.56 9.44
CA ALA A 75 6.98 3.97 10.65
C ALA A 75 5.90 3.55 11.66
N ALA A 76 4.85 4.35 11.84
CA ALA A 76 3.73 4.00 12.71
C ALA A 76 2.94 2.77 12.26
N LEU A 77 2.92 2.47 10.95
CA LEU A 77 2.30 1.26 10.38
C LEU A 77 3.12 0.00 10.59
N ARG A 78 4.44 0.12 10.73
CA ARG A 78 5.33 -1.04 10.85
C ARG A 78 5.11 -1.85 12.13
N ASP A 79 4.74 -1.16 13.21
CA ASP A 79 4.56 -1.78 14.53
C ASP A 79 3.18 -2.43 14.69
N VAL A 80 2.35 -2.38 13.65
CA VAL A 80 0.98 -2.88 13.67
C VAL A 80 0.94 -4.33 13.21
N ASP A 81 0.50 -5.21 14.09
CA ASP A 81 0.23 -6.60 13.73
C ASP A 81 -1.18 -6.72 13.11
N PHE A 82 -1.21 -6.87 11.78
CA PHE A 82 -2.44 -7.05 11.01
C PHE A 82 -3.01 -8.48 11.07
N SER A 83 -2.30 -9.45 11.64
CA SER A 83 -2.72 -10.86 11.61
C SER A 83 -3.92 -11.19 12.51
N THR A 84 -4.19 -10.33 13.50
CA THR A 84 -5.25 -10.55 14.51
C THR A 84 -6.41 -9.56 14.38
N VAL A 85 -6.52 -8.90 13.23
CA VAL A 85 -7.40 -7.74 13.02
C VAL A 85 -8.60 -8.14 12.19
N ASP A 86 -9.75 -7.53 12.50
CA ASP A 86 -10.93 -7.67 11.67
C ASP A 86 -10.66 -7.13 10.25
N THR A 87 -11.26 -7.78 9.25
CA THR A 87 -11.08 -7.38 7.84
C THR A 87 -11.56 -5.95 7.58
N HIS A 88 -12.56 -5.47 8.33
CA HIS A 88 -13.06 -4.10 8.23
C HIS A 88 -11.99 -3.06 8.61
N ASP A 89 -11.32 -3.22 9.76
CA ASP A 89 -10.31 -2.28 10.21
C ASP A 89 -9.09 -2.26 9.27
N ILE A 90 -8.73 -3.42 8.70
CA ILE A 90 -7.69 -3.50 7.68
C ILE A 90 -8.06 -2.67 6.44
N GLN A 91 -9.31 -2.75 5.97
CA GLN A 91 -9.78 -1.97 4.83
C GLN A 91 -9.74 -0.46 5.11
N GLU A 92 -10.17 -0.05 6.31
CA GLU A 92 -10.14 1.34 6.77
C GLU A 92 -8.70 1.88 6.80
N ILE A 93 -7.74 1.09 7.31
CA ILE A 93 -6.32 1.47 7.36
C ILE A 93 -5.71 1.59 5.97
N LEU A 94 -5.98 0.60 5.09
CA LEU A 94 -5.52 0.63 3.71
C LEU A 94 -6.09 1.83 2.97
N PHE A 95 -7.38 2.13 3.14
CA PHE A 95 -7.97 3.33 2.58
C PHE A 95 -7.30 4.60 3.12
N ALA A 96 -7.09 4.67 4.43
CA ALA A 96 -6.47 5.83 5.07
C ALA A 96 -5.05 6.12 4.57
N MET A 97 -4.23 5.07 4.41
CA MET A 97 -2.87 5.16 3.86
C MET A 97 -2.84 5.90 2.52
N GLY A 98 -3.70 5.51 1.58
CA GLY A 98 -3.65 6.03 0.21
C GLY A 98 -2.38 5.63 -0.55
N PRO A 99 -2.27 6.06 -1.82
CA PRO A 99 -1.31 5.48 -2.77
C PRO A 99 0.15 5.81 -2.47
N VAL A 100 0.46 6.95 -1.85
CA VAL A 100 1.85 7.33 -1.52
C VAL A 100 2.41 6.45 -0.41
N LEU A 101 1.70 6.31 0.72
CA LEU A 101 2.15 5.43 1.80
C LEU A 101 2.20 3.96 1.37
N MET A 102 1.29 3.53 0.50
CA MET A 102 1.36 2.20 -0.10
C MET A 102 2.61 2.01 -0.95
N GLY A 103 3.03 3.01 -1.73
CA GLY A 103 4.29 2.96 -2.47
C GLY A 103 5.49 2.77 -1.55
N HIS A 104 5.58 3.56 -0.48
CA HIS A 104 6.65 3.40 0.52
C HIS A 104 6.64 2.01 1.16
N MET A 105 5.47 1.45 1.47
CA MET A 105 5.37 0.08 1.99
C MET A 105 5.76 -0.99 0.97
N LEU A 106 5.39 -0.81 -0.31
CA LEU A 106 5.79 -1.72 -1.40
C LEU A 106 7.31 -1.74 -1.55
N GLU A 107 7.95 -0.58 -1.55
CA GLU A 107 9.42 -0.49 -1.60
C GLU A 107 10.08 -1.22 -0.43
N GLU A 108 9.59 -1.01 0.80
CA GLU A 108 10.14 -1.67 1.98
C GLU A 108 9.94 -3.18 1.89
N TYR A 109 8.74 -3.66 1.55
CA TYR A 109 8.50 -5.09 1.39
C TYR A 109 9.38 -5.70 0.30
N LEU A 110 9.54 -5.05 -0.85
CA LEU A 110 10.43 -5.52 -1.91
C LEU A 110 11.90 -5.62 -1.46
N LYS A 111 12.37 -4.75 -0.56
CA LYS A 111 13.73 -4.82 0.01
C LYS A 111 13.91 -5.99 0.98
N ILE A 112 12.86 -6.40 1.69
CA ILE A 112 12.93 -7.42 2.74
C ILE A 112 12.29 -8.77 2.37
N THR A 113 11.74 -8.90 1.16
CA THR A 113 11.04 -10.11 0.68
C THR A 113 11.96 -11.32 0.72
N LYS A 114 11.55 -12.37 1.45
CA LYS A 114 12.32 -13.61 1.62
C LYS A 114 11.60 -14.88 1.16
N ASP A 115 10.29 -14.83 1.00
CA ASP A 115 9.45 -15.97 0.65
C ASP A 115 8.28 -15.55 -0.26
N ASP A 116 7.64 -16.57 -0.86
CA ASP A 116 6.46 -16.40 -1.74
C ASP A 116 5.26 -15.76 -1.02
N GLY A 117 5.15 -15.91 0.30
CA GLY A 117 4.11 -15.28 1.09
C GLY A 117 4.22 -13.76 1.04
N MET A 118 5.44 -13.24 1.17
CA MET A 118 5.73 -11.81 1.04
C MET A 118 5.49 -11.31 -0.39
N VAL A 119 5.82 -12.09 -1.42
CA VAL A 119 5.52 -11.71 -2.82
C VAL A 119 4.01 -11.59 -3.04
N LYS A 120 3.21 -12.48 -2.44
CA LYS A 120 1.73 -12.37 -2.47
C LYS A 120 1.23 -11.11 -1.76
N GLN A 121 1.87 -10.70 -0.67
CA GLN A 121 1.52 -9.44 0.02
C GLN A 121 1.83 -8.22 -0.86
N VAL A 122 2.97 -8.21 -1.56
CA VAL A 122 3.31 -7.18 -2.55
C VAL A 122 2.27 -7.15 -3.68
N ALA A 123 1.83 -8.31 -4.17
CA ALA A 123 0.78 -8.40 -5.19
C ALA A 123 -0.56 -7.83 -4.71
N ALA A 124 -0.99 -8.19 -3.49
CA ALA A 124 -2.21 -7.64 -2.92
C ALA A 124 -2.13 -6.12 -2.75
N LEU A 125 -1.02 -5.62 -2.20
CA LEU A 125 -0.82 -4.19 -1.92
C LEU A 125 -0.73 -3.36 -3.21
N SER A 126 -0.03 -3.86 -4.23
CA SER A 126 0.04 -3.21 -5.55
C SER A 126 -1.33 -3.12 -6.22
N LEU A 127 -2.14 -4.17 -6.12
CA LEU A 127 -3.51 -4.18 -6.64
C LEU A 127 -4.42 -3.17 -5.91
N ILE A 128 -4.30 -3.08 -4.58
CA ILE A 128 -5.06 -2.10 -3.79
C ILE A 128 -4.66 -0.68 -4.17
N ARG A 129 -3.35 -0.40 -4.26
CA ARG A 129 -2.84 0.91 -4.70
C ARG A 129 -3.40 1.29 -6.07
N HIS A 130 -3.32 0.36 -7.03
CA HIS A 130 -3.83 0.58 -8.37
C HIS A 130 -5.33 0.89 -8.35
N SER A 131 -6.11 0.12 -7.58
CA SER A 131 -7.56 0.34 -7.45
C SER A 131 -7.87 1.73 -6.91
N ILE A 132 -7.11 2.21 -5.91
CA ILE A 132 -7.25 3.57 -5.40
C ILE A 132 -6.92 4.60 -6.50
N LEU A 133 -5.82 4.42 -7.23
CA LEU A 133 -5.43 5.33 -8.30
C LEU A 133 -6.46 5.38 -9.43
N VAL A 134 -7.04 4.23 -9.82
CA VAL A 134 -8.13 4.17 -10.79
C VAL A 134 -9.34 4.97 -10.33
N THR A 135 -9.71 4.90 -9.04
CA THR A 135 -10.83 5.70 -8.51
C THR A 135 -10.55 7.19 -8.43
N GLN A 136 -9.28 7.59 -8.31
CA GLN A 136 -8.84 8.99 -8.28
C GLN A 136 -8.64 9.56 -9.69
N ALA A 137 -8.34 8.71 -10.67
CA ALA A 137 -8.17 9.12 -12.05
C ALA A 137 -9.49 9.73 -12.56
N LYS A 138 -9.44 10.98 -13.03
CA LYS A 138 -10.60 11.61 -13.67
C LYS A 138 -11.03 10.72 -14.84
N PRO A 139 -12.34 10.44 -15.00
CA PRO A 139 -12.81 9.75 -16.20
C PRO A 139 -12.35 10.57 -17.41
N ALA A 140 -11.68 9.90 -18.36
CA ALA A 140 -11.30 10.52 -19.61
C ALA A 140 -12.57 11.13 -20.21
N LYS A 141 -12.56 12.46 -20.42
CA LYS A 141 -13.64 13.11 -21.16
C LYS A 141 -13.70 12.42 -22.52
N LYS A 142 -14.72 11.59 -22.75
CA LYS A 142 -15.04 11.08 -24.08
C LYS A 142 -15.25 12.32 -24.95
N LYS A 143 -14.32 12.56 -25.87
CA LYS A 143 -14.49 13.55 -26.94
C LYS A 143 -15.44 12.99 -27.98
#